data_AF-A0A6P0S3X9-F1
#
_entry.id   AF-A0A6P0S3X9-F1
#
_cell.length_a   1.000
_cell.length_b   1.000
_cell.length_c   1.000
_cell.angle_alpha   90.00
_cell.angle_beta   90.00
_cell.angle_gamma   90.00
#
_symmetry.space_group_name_H-M   'P 1'
#
loop_
_entity.id
_entity.type
_entity.pdbx_description
1 polymer ?
#
loop_
_entity_poly.entity_id
_entity_poly.type
_entity_poly.pdbx_seq_one_letter_code
_entity_poly.pdbx_strand_id
1 'polypeptide(L)'
;MKEPEFLVLEETESKVDDYLTNLLPSPETLAQYHNLGAEAADRIIAIAEKEQEHRHKMQEKLVDARLLAQRQARNERRLWQIFAFSLAVVSVICGSIAAMLGEPIAGEVIGSVGVFGFVVVFIAKGRGQGAEGNYK
;
A
#
# COMPACT_ATOMS: atom_id res chain seq x y z
N MET A 1 32.63 32.18 25.96
CA MET A 1 32.47 31.01 25.08
C MET A 1 30.99 30.62 25.17
N LYS A 2 30.16 31.04 24.20
CA LYS A 2 28.76 30.65 24.12
C LYS A 2 28.74 29.27 23.46
N GLU A 3 28.26 28.25 24.16
CA GLU A 3 27.94 26.99 23.50
C GLU A 3 26.93 27.25 22.38
N PRO A 4 27.11 26.66 21.18
CA PRO A 4 26.25 26.96 20.06
C PRO A 4 24.84 26.42 20.36
N GLU A 5 23.90 27.36 20.54
CA GLU A 5 22.47 27.18 20.80
C GLU A 5 21.79 26.13 19.91
N PHE A 6 22.37 25.85 18.74
CA PHE A 6 21.93 24.82 17.78
C PHE A 6 22.05 23.38 18.30
N LEU A 7 23.10 23.04 19.07
CA LEU A 7 23.29 21.66 19.57
C LEU A 7 22.25 21.26 20.63
N VAL A 8 21.77 22.25 21.39
CA VAL A 8 20.74 22.02 22.43
C VAL A 8 19.39 21.71 21.79
N LEU A 9 19.07 22.33 20.66
CA LEU A 9 17.79 22.13 19.97
C LEU A 9 17.69 20.73 19.35
N GLU A 10 18.76 20.27 18.70
CA GLU A 10 18.82 18.92 18.10
C GLU A 10 18.71 17.82 19.17
N GLU A 11 19.34 18.01 20.35
CA GLU A 11 19.21 17.10 21.48
C GLU A 11 17.79 17.08 22.06
N THR A 12 17.12 18.24 22.12
CA THR A 12 15.73 18.31 22.61
C THR A 12 14.75 17.69 21.63
N GLU A 13 14.92 17.88 20.32
CA GLU A 13 14.06 17.25 19.30
C GLU A 13 14.24 15.73 19.29
N SER A 14 15.48 15.24 19.38
CA SER A 14 15.76 13.79 19.49
C SER A 14 15.17 13.16 20.74
N LYS A 15 15.26 13.84 21.91
CA LYS A 15 14.63 13.36 23.15
C LYS A 15 13.10 13.37 23.05
N VAL A 16 12.51 14.41 22.46
CA VAL A 16 11.06 14.50 22.27
C VAL A 16 10.57 13.39 21.34
N ASP A 17 11.28 13.09 20.25
CA ASP A 17 10.95 11.98 19.35
C ASP A 17 11.01 10.61 20.04
N ASP A 18 12.01 10.39 20.90
CA ASP A 18 12.11 9.16 21.70
C ASP A 18 10.93 9.03 22.69
N TYR A 19 10.49 10.13 23.31
CA TYR A 19 9.30 10.18 24.17
C TYR A 19 7.98 10.00 23.39
N LEU A 20 7.90 10.47 22.14
CA LEU A 20 6.70 10.33 21.31
C LEU A 20 6.58 8.93 20.69
N THR A 21 7.72 8.28 20.45
CA THR A 21 7.77 6.95 19.81
C THR A 21 7.66 5.83 20.84
N ASN A 22 8.20 6.03 22.05
CA ASN A 22 8.10 5.07 23.14
C ASN A 22 6.90 5.36 24.02
N LEU A 23 5.98 4.40 24.05
CA LEU A 23 4.77 4.47 24.85
C LEU A 23 5.03 4.45 26.36
N LEU A 24 6.19 3.90 26.74
CA LEU A 24 6.67 3.82 28.10
C LEU A 24 7.85 4.79 28.27
N PRO A 25 7.89 5.55 29.38
CA PRO A 25 9.07 6.33 29.71
C PRO A 25 10.28 5.42 29.95
N SER A 26 11.48 5.99 29.92
CA SER A 26 12.70 5.25 30.25
C SER A 26 12.59 4.58 31.63
N PRO A 27 13.29 3.45 31.86
CA PRO A 27 13.26 2.75 33.16
C PRO A 27 13.67 3.65 34.33
N GLU A 28 14.62 4.57 34.10
CA GLU A 28 15.07 5.55 35.09
C GLU A 28 13.96 6.53 35.48
N THR A 29 13.20 7.02 34.49
CA THR A 29 12.06 7.90 34.71
C THR A 29 10.90 7.17 35.41
N LEU A 30 10.63 5.91 35.04
CA LEU A 30 9.65 5.07 35.73
C LEU A 30 10.01 4.83 37.19
N ALA A 31 11.29 4.60 37.50
CA ALA A 31 11.76 4.45 38.88
C ALA A 31 11.56 5.74 39.70
N GLN A 32 11.75 6.92 39.08
CA GLN A 32 11.45 8.20 39.72
C GLN A 32 9.95 8.36 40.04
N TYR A 33 9.07 7.95 39.12
CA TYR A 33 7.62 7.94 39.38
C TYR A 33 7.22 6.98 40.50
N HIS A 34 7.83 5.79 40.54
CA HIS A 34 7.61 4.82 41.62
C HIS A 34 8.03 5.38 42.99
N ASN A 35 9.14 6.14 43.04
CA ASN A 35 9.63 6.78 44.26
C ASN A 35 8.72 7.94 44.74
N LEU A 36 8.00 8.60 43.83
CA LEU A 36 6.99 9.61 44.17
C LEU A 36 5.69 8.96 44.69
N GLY A 37 5.45 7.71 44.33
CA GLY A 37 4.39 6.84 44.83
C GLY A 37 4.22 5.65 43.90
N ALA A 38 4.21 4.44 44.45
CA ALA A 38 4.15 3.20 43.65
C ALA A 38 2.97 3.19 42.64
N GLU A 39 1.83 3.75 43.05
CA GLU A 39 0.63 3.88 42.22
C GLU A 39 0.83 4.76 40.97
N ALA A 40 1.77 5.71 40.98
CA ALA A 40 2.02 6.59 39.84
C ALA A 40 2.68 5.84 38.67
N ALA A 41 3.65 4.97 38.95
CA ALA A 41 4.29 4.14 37.93
C ALA A 41 3.30 3.13 37.33
N ASP A 42 2.50 2.47 38.18
CA ASP A 42 1.49 1.51 37.74
C ASP A 42 0.44 2.15 36.82
N ARG A 43 0.02 3.39 37.12
CA ARG A 43 -0.91 4.15 36.26
C ARG A 43 -0.31 4.48 34.90
N ILE A 44 0.98 4.81 34.82
CA ILE A 44 1.66 5.09 33.54
C ILE A 44 1.72 3.81 32.69
N ILE A 45 2.05 2.68 33.30
CA ILE A 45 2.07 1.38 32.62
C ILE A 45 0.66 1.02 32.10
N ALA A 46 -0.38 1.20 32.92
CA ALA A 46 -1.76 0.94 32.51
C ALA A 46 -2.23 1.86 31.35
N ILE A 47 -1.81 3.13 31.34
CA ILE A 47 -2.08 4.05 30.22
C ILE A 47 -1.37 3.55 28.95
N ALA A 48 -0.11 3.13 29.08
CA ALA A 48 0.64 2.58 27.96
C ALA A 48 -0.02 1.30 27.42
N GLU A 49 -0.34 0.32 28.25
CA GLU A 49 -1.00 -0.92 27.81
C GLU A 49 -2.31 -0.64 27.05
N LYS A 50 -3.14 0.27 27.57
CA LYS A 50 -4.40 0.65 26.92
C LYS A 50 -4.19 1.32 25.56
N GLU A 51 -3.20 2.18 25.45
CA GLU A 51 -2.86 2.85 24.19
C GLU A 51 -2.23 1.88 23.19
N GLN A 52 -1.43 0.91 23.65
CA GLN A 52 -0.90 -0.16 22.81
C GLN A 52 -2.02 -1.05 22.27
N GLU A 53 -2.96 -1.45 23.13
CA GLU A 53 -4.14 -2.22 22.72
C GLU A 53 -4.97 -1.44 21.69
N HIS A 54 -5.16 -0.13 21.90
CA HIS A 54 -5.83 0.73 20.94
C HIS A 54 -5.10 0.76 19.57
N ARG A 55 -3.78 0.95 19.58
CA ARG A 55 -2.97 0.93 18.34
C ARG A 55 -3.02 -0.41 17.64
N HIS A 56 -2.94 -1.52 18.38
CA HIS A 56 -3.03 -2.86 17.79
C HIS A 56 -4.40 -3.07 17.11
N LYS A 57 -5.50 -2.68 17.77
CA LYS A 57 -6.85 -2.73 17.18
C LYS A 57 -6.97 -1.87 15.91
N MET A 58 -6.34 -0.70 15.89
CA MET A 58 -6.31 0.16 14.70
C MET A 58 -5.47 -0.45 13.57
N GLN A 59 -4.31 -1.03 13.89
CA GLN A 59 -3.47 -1.73 12.92
C GLN A 59 -4.17 -2.94 12.32
N GLU A 60 -4.86 -3.74 13.13
CA GLU A 60 -5.65 -4.89 12.66
C GLU A 60 -6.73 -4.45 11.66
N LYS A 61 -7.51 -3.41 12.00
CA LYS A 61 -8.51 -2.84 11.07
C LYS A 61 -7.89 -2.33 9.78
N LEU A 62 -6.71 -1.73 9.83
CA LEU A 62 -5.99 -1.26 8.64
C LEU A 62 -5.53 -2.42 7.77
N VAL A 63 -5.03 -3.51 8.37
CA VAL A 63 -4.64 -4.73 7.65
C VAL A 63 -5.87 -5.35 6.99
N ASP A 64 -6.98 -5.47 7.71
CA ASP A 64 -8.23 -6.01 7.18
C ASP A 64 -8.77 -5.18 6.02
N ALA A 65 -8.77 -3.84 6.17
CA ALA A 65 -9.18 -2.94 5.09
C ALA A 65 -8.29 -3.09 3.85
N ARG A 66 -6.97 -3.23 4.03
CA ARG A 66 -6.03 -3.48 2.92
C ARG A 66 -6.29 -4.81 2.24
N LEU A 67 -6.55 -5.88 3.01
CA LEU A 67 -6.87 -7.20 2.47
C LEU A 67 -8.18 -7.18 1.67
N LEU A 68 -9.21 -6.50 2.18
CA LEU A 68 -10.49 -6.34 1.47
C LEU A 68 -10.32 -5.56 0.18
N ALA A 69 -9.60 -4.42 0.20
CA ALA A 69 -9.32 -3.63 -0.98
C ALA A 69 -8.53 -4.43 -2.03
N GLN A 70 -7.52 -5.20 -1.62
CA GLN A 70 -6.78 -6.08 -2.53
C GLN A 70 -7.66 -7.17 -3.16
N ARG A 71 -8.59 -7.75 -2.39
CA ARG A 71 -9.55 -8.75 -2.89
C ARG A 71 -10.50 -8.13 -3.91
N GLN A 72 -11.05 -6.95 -3.62
CA GLN A 72 -11.92 -6.22 -4.56
C GLN A 72 -11.19 -5.88 -5.85
N ALA A 73 -9.99 -5.30 -5.75
CA ALA A 73 -9.15 -4.99 -6.90
C ALA A 73 -8.82 -6.24 -7.73
N ARG A 74 -8.60 -7.40 -7.10
CA ARG A 74 -8.38 -8.67 -7.82
C ARG A 74 -9.62 -9.11 -8.60
N ASN A 75 -10.80 -9.00 -8.02
CA ASN A 75 -12.05 -9.39 -8.69
C ASN A 75 -12.36 -8.46 -9.87
N GLU A 76 -12.24 -7.15 -9.68
CA GLU A 76 -12.40 -6.18 -10.77
C GLU A 76 -11.40 -6.46 -11.90
N ARG A 77 -10.12 -6.68 -11.57
CA ARG A 77 -9.10 -7.04 -12.56
C ARG A 77 -9.46 -8.27 -13.38
N ARG A 78 -10.07 -9.29 -12.77
CA ARG A 78 -10.52 -10.51 -13.47
C ARG A 78 -11.67 -10.21 -14.43
N LEU A 79 -12.65 -9.42 -13.99
CA LEU A 79 -13.76 -8.98 -14.84
C LEU A 79 -13.24 -8.21 -16.07
N TRP A 80 -12.33 -7.25 -15.85
CA TRP A 80 -11.72 -6.47 -16.94
C TRP A 80 -10.93 -7.33 -17.92
N GLN A 81 -10.25 -8.39 -17.45
CA GLN A 81 -9.56 -9.34 -18.33
C GLN A 81 -10.53 -10.10 -19.22
N ILE A 82 -11.68 -10.53 -18.69
CA ILE A 82 -12.70 -11.24 -19.46
C ILE A 82 -13.30 -10.31 -20.51
N PHE A 83 -13.64 -9.07 -20.14
CA PHE A 83 -14.15 -8.08 -21.09
C PHE A 83 -13.14 -7.77 -22.19
N ALA A 84 -11.86 -7.57 -21.83
CA ALA A 84 -10.79 -7.35 -22.80
C ALA A 84 -10.65 -8.55 -23.75
N PHE A 85 -10.66 -9.78 -23.25
CA PHE A 85 -10.61 -10.98 -24.08
C PHE A 85 -11.82 -11.08 -25.02
N SER A 86 -13.03 -10.80 -24.54
CA SER A 86 -14.22 -10.81 -25.39
C SER A 86 -14.14 -9.77 -26.51
N LEU A 87 -13.64 -8.56 -26.22
CA LEU A 87 -13.44 -7.52 -27.23
C LEU A 87 -12.36 -7.92 -28.25
N ALA A 88 -11.32 -8.65 -27.82
CA ALA A 88 -10.31 -9.21 -28.71
C ALA A 88 -10.92 -10.14 -29.74
N VAL A 89 -11.72 -11.09 -29.27
CA VAL A 89 -12.38 -12.08 -30.12
C VAL A 89 -13.34 -11.40 -31.09
N VAL A 90 -14.14 -10.44 -30.61
CA VAL A 90 -15.07 -9.68 -31.46
C VAL A 90 -14.31 -8.89 -32.54
N SER A 91 -13.19 -8.23 -32.19
CA SER A 91 -12.36 -7.49 -33.16
C SER A 91 -11.81 -8.39 -34.26
N VAL A 92 -11.32 -9.59 -33.92
CA VAL A 92 -10.82 -10.56 -34.91
C VAL A 92 -11.96 -11.05 -35.82
N ILE A 93 -13.14 -11.33 -35.27
CA ILE A 93 -14.30 -11.77 -36.05
C ILE A 93 -14.74 -10.67 -37.01
N CYS A 94 -14.88 -9.43 -36.53
CA CYS A 94 -15.25 -8.28 -37.37
C CYS A 94 -14.23 -8.01 -38.48
N GLY A 95 -12.93 -8.05 -38.16
CA GLY A 95 -11.87 -7.90 -39.16
C GLY A 95 -11.90 -9.01 -40.21
N SER A 96 -12.17 -10.25 -39.79
CA SER A 96 -12.30 -11.40 -40.71
C SER A 96 -13.50 -11.25 -41.65
N ILE A 97 -14.64 -10.81 -41.14
CA ILE A 97 -15.85 -10.55 -41.95
C ILE A 97 -15.59 -9.41 -42.95
N ALA A 98 -14.95 -8.32 -42.51
CA ALA A 98 -14.61 -7.19 -43.38
C ALA A 98 -13.67 -7.61 -44.54
N ALA A 99 -12.69 -8.47 -44.26
CA ALA A 99 -11.83 -9.03 -45.28
C ALA A 99 -12.59 -9.91 -46.29
N MET A 100 -13.58 -10.69 -45.83
CA MET A 100 -14.44 -11.51 -46.71
C MET A 100 -15.38 -10.68 -47.58
N LEU A 101 -15.80 -9.49 -47.13
CA LEU A 101 -16.69 -8.57 -47.87
C LEU A 101 -15.97 -7.78 -48.98
N GLY A 102 -14.68 -8.03 -49.20
CA GLY A 102 -13.91 -7.39 -50.28
C GLY A 102 -13.14 -6.15 -49.85
N GLU A 103 -13.10 -5.83 -48.55
CA GLU A 103 -12.34 -4.71 -47.98
C GLU A 103 -11.16 -5.23 -47.14
N PRO A 104 -10.12 -5.81 -47.78
CA PRO A 104 -9.01 -6.44 -47.07
C PRO A 104 -8.20 -5.45 -46.24
N ILE A 105 -8.06 -4.20 -46.71
CA ILE A 105 -7.33 -3.14 -45.98
C ILE A 105 -8.06 -2.80 -44.68
N ALA A 106 -9.38 -2.66 -44.71
CA ALA A 106 -10.16 -2.40 -43.51
C ALA A 106 -10.09 -3.57 -42.53
N GLY A 107 -10.16 -4.81 -43.04
CA GLY A 107 -9.99 -6.03 -42.23
C GLY A 107 -8.60 -6.13 -41.58
N GLU A 108 -7.54 -5.78 -42.31
CA GLU A 108 -6.16 -5.78 -41.83
C GLU A 108 -5.94 -4.72 -40.74
N VAL A 109 -6.43 -3.49 -40.93
CA VAL A 109 -6.32 -2.42 -39.93
C VAL A 109 -7.07 -2.80 -38.65
N ILE A 110 -8.30 -3.30 -38.76
CA ILE A 110 -9.11 -3.70 -37.59
C ILE A 110 -8.47 -4.89 -36.86
N GLY A 111 -7.99 -5.89 -37.61
CA GLY A 111 -7.37 -7.08 -37.03
C GLY A 111 -6.02 -6.79 -36.36
N SER A 112 -5.15 -6.04 -37.02
CA SER A 112 -3.81 -5.73 -36.50
C SER A 112 -3.87 -4.81 -35.27
N VAL A 113 -4.64 -3.72 -35.32
CA VAL A 113 -4.77 -2.78 -34.18
C VAL A 113 -5.32 -3.49 -32.94
N GLY A 114 -6.31 -4.36 -33.11
CA GLY A 114 -6.84 -5.18 -32.03
C GLY A 114 -5.75 -6.05 -31.39
N VAL A 115 -5.09 -6.88 -32.19
CA VAL A 115 -4.07 -7.84 -31.70
C VAL A 115 -2.88 -7.13 -31.04
N PHE A 116 -2.34 -6.08 -31.66
CA PHE A 116 -1.25 -5.29 -31.08
C PHE A 116 -1.65 -4.64 -29.76
N GLY A 117 -2.88 -4.14 -29.65
CA GLY A 117 -3.43 -3.61 -28.40
C GLY A 117 -3.36 -4.63 -27.26
N PHE A 118 -3.71 -5.89 -27.51
CA PHE A 118 -3.64 -6.95 -26.49
C PHE A 118 -2.22 -7.31 -26.09
N VAL A 119 -1.29 -7.37 -27.05
CA VAL A 119 0.13 -7.63 -26.77
C VAL A 119 0.71 -6.55 -25.86
N VAL A 120 0.42 -5.27 -26.14
CA VAL A 120 0.86 -4.15 -25.30
C VAL A 120 0.29 -4.25 -23.89
N VAL A 121 -1.01 -4.55 -23.74
CA VAL A 121 -1.65 -4.73 -22.42
C VAL A 121 -1.03 -5.90 -21.66
N PHE A 122 -0.73 -7.01 -22.33
CA PHE A 122 -0.14 -8.19 -21.71
C PHE A 122 1.29 -7.92 -21.22
N ILE A 123 2.10 -7.23 -22.03
CA ILE A 123 3.46 -6.81 -21.67
C ILE A 123 3.43 -5.80 -20.52
N ALA A 124 2.58 -4.78 -20.60
CA ALA A 124 2.44 -3.77 -19.54
C ALA A 124 2.03 -4.41 -18.21
N LYS A 125 1.10 -5.38 -18.25
CA LYS A 125 0.64 -6.10 -17.06
C LYS A 125 1.67 -7.08 -16.49
N GLY A 126 2.49 -7.71 -17.33
CA GLY A 126 3.57 -8.60 -16.91
C GLY A 126 4.67 -7.87 -16.12
N ARG A 127 4.92 -6.59 -16.43
CA ARG A 127 5.94 -5.77 -15.73
C ARG A 127 5.49 -5.28 -14.36
N GLY A 128 4.19 -5.06 -14.15
CA GLY A 128 3.66 -4.55 -12.88
C GLY A 128 3.62 -5.57 -11.73
N GLN A 129 3.67 -6.87 -12.01
CA GLN A 129 3.63 -7.91 -10.96
C GLN A 129 5.01 -8.24 -10.36
N GLY A 130 6.11 -7.86 -11.03
CA GLY A 130 7.48 -8.11 -10.55
C GLY A 130 8.06 -7.01 -9.66
N ALA A 131 7.45 -5.82 -9.61
CA ALA A 131 8.02 -4.65 -8.95
C ALA A 131 7.53 -4.43 -7.49
N GLU A 132 6.40 -5.02 -7.09
CA GLU A 132 5.87 -4.85 -5.71
C GLU A 132 6.37 -5.91 -4.71
N GLY A 133 7.26 -6.82 -5.14
CA GLY A 133 7.83 -7.86 -4.29
C GLY A 133 9.12 -7.50 -3.55
N ASN A 134 9.66 -6.29 -3.74
CA ASN A 134 11.02 -5.93 -3.29
C ASN A 134 11.11 -4.64 -2.46
N TYR A 135 10.13 -4.44 -1.58
CA TYR A 135 10.26 -3.54 -0.44
C TYR A 135 10.07 -4.36 0.84
N LYS A 136 11.13 -5.07 1.22
CA LYS A 136 11.34 -5.59 2.58
C LYS A 136 12.38 -4.72 3.25
#